data_AF-A0A7C1LKT1-F1
#
_entry.id   AF-A0A7C1LKT1-F1
#
_cell.length_a   1.000
_cell.length_b   1.000
_cell.length_c   1.000
_cell.angle_alpha   90.00
_cell.angle_beta   90.00
_cell.angle_gamma   90.00
#
_symmetry.space_group_name_H-M   'P 1'
#
loop_
_entity.id
_entity.type
_entity.pdbx_description
1 polymer ?
#
loop_
_entity_poly.entity_id
_entity_poly.type
_entity_poly.pdbx_seq_one_letter_code
_entity_poly.pdbx_strand_id
1 'polypeptide(L)'
;RIKKLEKSGILQFQPGINFKVVDLFLALVELKTKNPEKIIEQAKYCPFVLNCFRMSGDHNILVMLSSSKLKKLDNIVNYHYRNNPDVQNISMELVVDIAKDFILPIDFDSEHHNPTAEEGCGEKCKVKIAREKGLIQ
;
A
#
# COMPACT_ATOMS: atom_id res chain seq x y z
N ARG A 1 -2.80 5.06 33.93
CA ARG A 1 -1.70 4.57 33.05
C ARG A 1 -2.10 4.62 31.58
N ILE A 2 -3.25 4.07 31.17
CA ILE A 2 -3.80 4.16 29.79
C ILE A 2 -3.87 5.60 29.25
N LYS A 3 -4.51 6.53 29.97
CA LYS A 3 -4.58 7.95 29.58
C LYS A 3 -3.21 8.63 29.34
N LYS A 4 -2.14 8.14 29.99
CA LYS A 4 -0.78 8.66 29.76
C LYS A 4 -0.24 8.16 28.42
N LEU A 5 -0.49 6.89 28.09
CA LEU A 5 -0.12 6.29 26.80
C LEU A 5 -0.88 6.92 25.64
N GLU A 6 -2.17 7.18 25.81
CA GLU A 6 -3.00 7.91 24.84
C GLU A 6 -2.45 9.32 24.60
N LYS A 7 -2.20 10.09 25.68
CA LYS A 7 -1.63 11.44 25.57
C LYS A 7 -0.25 11.46 24.92
N SER A 8 0.56 10.41 25.10
CA SER A 8 1.87 10.27 24.44
C SER A 8 1.80 9.72 23.02
N GLY A 9 0.62 9.33 22.53
CA GLY A 9 0.44 8.72 21.22
C GLY A 9 0.89 7.26 21.11
N ILE A 10 1.40 6.66 22.19
CA ILE A 10 1.80 5.24 22.23
C ILE A 10 0.59 4.32 22.09
N LEU A 11 -0.55 4.72 22.68
CA LEU A 11 -1.82 4.02 22.50
C LEU A 11 -2.74 4.86 21.63
N GLN A 12 -3.15 4.30 20.51
CA GLN A 12 -4.16 4.87 19.62
C GLN A 12 -5.23 3.83 19.33
N PHE A 13 -6.46 4.29 19.14
CA PHE A 13 -7.57 3.45 18.70
C PHE A 13 -7.80 3.68 17.22
N GLN A 14 -7.67 2.61 16.44
CA GLN A 14 -7.96 2.63 15.02
C GLN A 14 -8.87 1.44 14.69
N PRO A 15 -10.06 1.67 14.11
CA PRO A 15 -10.88 0.57 13.61
C PRO A 15 -10.20 -0.05 12.39
N GLY A 16 -10.29 -1.37 12.28
CA GLY A 16 -9.72 -2.13 11.17
C GLY A 16 -10.47 -3.42 10.96
N ILE A 17 -10.10 -4.16 9.92
CA ILE A 17 -10.65 -5.48 9.66
C ILE A 17 -9.58 -6.54 9.86
N ASN A 18 -10.00 -7.74 10.26
CA ASN A 18 -9.10 -8.86 10.46
C ASN A 18 -8.87 -9.60 9.14
N PHE A 19 -7.65 -9.48 8.59
CA PHE A 19 -7.23 -10.12 7.35
C PHE A 19 -7.21 -11.65 7.41
N LYS A 20 -7.23 -12.23 8.61
CA LYS A 20 -7.29 -13.68 8.79
C LYS A 20 -8.65 -14.27 8.40
N VAL A 21 -9.72 -13.48 8.45
CA VAL A 21 -11.10 -13.97 8.25
C VAL A 21 -11.84 -13.27 7.11
N VAL A 22 -11.31 -12.18 6.58
CA VAL A 22 -11.90 -11.47 5.44
C VAL A 22 -11.50 -12.14 4.12
N ASP A 23 -12.39 -12.11 3.14
CA ASP A 23 -12.11 -12.53 1.77
C ASP A 23 -11.46 -11.38 0.96
N LEU A 24 -10.24 -11.01 1.33
CA LEU A 24 -9.40 -10.07 0.56
C LEU A 24 -8.00 -10.66 0.39
N PHE A 25 -7.41 -10.43 -0.78
CA PHE A 25 -6.01 -10.74 -1.02
C PHE A 25 -5.13 -9.73 -0.30
N LEU A 26 -4.15 -10.21 0.46
CA LEU A 26 -3.09 -9.41 1.06
C LEU A 26 -1.77 -9.71 0.35
N ALA A 27 -1.16 -8.70 -0.27
CA ALA A 27 0.12 -8.83 -0.95
C ALA A 27 1.21 -8.00 -0.27
N LEU A 28 2.42 -8.56 -0.24
CA LEU A 28 3.64 -7.91 0.18
C LEU A 28 4.47 -7.58 -1.06
N VAL A 29 4.70 -6.31 -1.32
CA VAL A 29 5.46 -5.83 -2.47
C VAL A 29 6.76 -5.23 -1.98
N GLU A 30 7.85 -5.96 -2.22
CA GLU A 30 9.20 -5.51 -1.91
C GLU A 30 9.78 -4.75 -3.10
N LEU A 31 10.36 -3.58 -2.84
CA LEU A 31 10.95 -2.73 -3.87
C LEU A 31 12.39 -2.38 -3.51
N LYS A 32 13.25 -2.38 -4.53
CA LYS A 32 14.57 -1.76 -4.48
C LYS A 32 14.51 -0.50 -5.34
N THR A 33 14.64 0.66 -4.72
CA THR A 33 14.55 1.95 -5.41
C THR A 33 15.70 2.89 -5.03
N LYS A 34 16.10 3.77 -5.95
CA LYS A 34 17.05 4.85 -5.65
C LYS A 34 16.41 5.98 -4.85
N ASN A 35 15.08 6.09 -4.88
CA ASN A 35 14.34 7.16 -4.23
C ASN A 35 13.20 6.62 -3.35
N PRO A 36 13.53 6.04 -2.18
CA PRO A 36 12.53 5.48 -1.26
C PRO A 36 11.54 6.54 -0.73
N GLU A 37 11.99 7.79 -0.57
CA GLU A 37 11.15 8.90 -0.09
C GLU A 37 9.93 9.11 -1.01
N LYS A 38 10.13 9.15 -2.33
CA LYS A 38 9.03 9.29 -3.31
C LYS A 38 8.02 8.15 -3.22
N ILE A 39 8.48 6.93 -2.98
CA ILE A 39 7.61 5.77 -2.86
C ILE A 39 6.77 5.85 -1.58
N ILE A 40 7.37 6.27 -0.46
CA ILE A 40 6.67 6.49 0.81
C ILE A 40 5.61 7.59 0.66
N GLU A 41 5.94 8.72 0.04
CA GLU A 41 4.99 9.80 -0.19
C GLU A 41 3.83 9.38 -1.10
N GLN A 42 4.13 8.67 -2.20
CA GLN A 42 3.11 8.11 -3.08
C GLN A 42 2.16 7.14 -2.37
N ALA A 43 2.70 6.28 -1.51
CA ALA A 43 1.95 5.25 -0.80
C ALA A 43 0.84 5.83 0.10
N LYS A 44 1.00 7.07 0.59
CA LYS A 44 0.00 7.76 1.44
C LYS A 44 -1.33 8.04 0.71
N TYR A 45 -1.35 8.01 -0.62
CA TYR A 45 -2.51 8.39 -1.41
C TYR A 45 -3.23 7.21 -2.07
N CYS A 46 -2.53 6.09 -2.31
CA CYS A 46 -3.11 4.97 -3.03
C CYS A 46 -4.04 4.17 -2.10
N PRO A 47 -5.34 4.03 -2.41
CA PRO A 47 -6.28 3.36 -1.51
C PRO A 47 -6.05 1.85 -1.39
N PHE A 48 -5.30 1.26 -2.33
CA PHE A 48 -4.90 -0.15 -2.28
C PHE A 48 -3.79 -0.41 -1.24
N VAL A 49 -3.10 0.63 -0.78
CA VAL A 49 -1.99 0.51 0.18
C VAL A 49 -2.54 0.51 1.59
N LEU A 50 -2.25 -0.56 2.34
CA LEU A 50 -2.53 -0.65 3.78
C LEU A 50 -1.44 0.01 4.59
N ASN A 51 -0.18 -0.22 4.20
CA ASN A 51 0.99 0.36 4.84
C ASN A 51 2.19 0.33 3.90
N CYS A 52 3.20 1.13 4.21
CA CYS A 52 4.45 1.21 3.45
C CYS A 52 5.61 1.49 4.41
N PHE A 53 6.66 0.68 4.33
CA PHE A 53 7.81 0.73 5.22
C PHE A 53 9.08 1.00 4.44
N ARG A 54 9.97 1.79 5.04
CA ARG A 54 11.36 1.87 4.61
C ARG A 54 12.17 0.80 5.32
N MET A 55 12.90 0.01 4.55
CA MET A 55 13.63 -1.17 5.01
C MET A 55 15.14 -0.93 4.90
N SER A 56 15.92 -1.57 5.77
CA SER A 56 17.40 -1.53 5.74
C SER A 56 18.04 -2.61 4.88
N GLY A 57 17.25 -3.58 4.40
CA GLY A 57 17.72 -4.70 3.57
C GLY A 57 17.95 -4.33 2.10
N ASP A 58 18.13 -5.36 1.25
CA ASP A 58 18.39 -5.17 -0.18
C ASP A 58 17.20 -4.52 -0.91
N HIS A 59 15.99 -4.99 -0.60
CA HIS A 59 14.76 -4.23 -0.86
C HIS A 59 14.60 -3.20 0.24
N ASN A 60 14.65 -1.92 -0.14
CA ASN A 60 14.64 -0.79 0.79
C ASN A 60 13.25 -0.19 1.00
N ILE A 61 12.22 -0.78 0.39
CA ILE A 61 10.80 -0.50 0.65
C ILE A 61 10.00 -1.81 0.70
N LEU A 62 9.04 -1.89 1.61
CA LEU A 62 7.98 -2.90 1.64
C LEU A 62 6.62 -2.20 1.61
N VAL A 63 5.78 -2.51 0.62
CA VAL A 63 4.41 -2.02 0.50
C VAL A 63 3.45 -3.17 0.77
N MET A 64 2.47 -2.94 1.63
CA MET A 64 1.37 -3.87 1.84
C MET A 64 0.16 -3.44 1.04
N LEU A 65 -0.32 -4.30 0.15
CA LEU A 65 -1.49 -4.04 -0.69
C LEU A 65 -2.65 -4.98 -0.36
N SER A 66 -3.89 -4.51 -0.52
CA SER A 66 -5.07 -5.36 -0.41
C SER A 66 -6.14 -5.05 -1.45
N SER A 67 -6.84 -6.10 -1.89
CA SER A 67 -8.05 -5.99 -2.71
C SER A 67 -8.82 -7.30 -2.76
N SER A 68 -10.10 -7.23 -3.12
CA SER A 68 -10.94 -8.39 -3.45
C SER A 68 -10.50 -9.16 -4.70
N LYS A 69 -9.61 -8.60 -5.54
CA LYS A 69 -9.17 -9.22 -6.80
C LYS A 69 -7.66 -9.10 -6.99
N LEU A 70 -6.98 -10.24 -7.13
CA LEU A 70 -5.53 -10.30 -7.39
C LEU A 70 -5.11 -9.47 -8.63
N LYS A 71 -5.90 -9.53 -9.72
CA LYS A 71 -5.63 -8.74 -10.93
C LYS A 71 -5.56 -7.23 -10.68
N LYS A 72 -6.33 -6.71 -9.72
CA LYS A 72 -6.25 -5.28 -9.37
C LYS A 72 -4.90 -4.98 -8.72
N LEU A 73 -4.41 -5.85 -7.84
CA LEU A 73 -3.10 -5.73 -7.20
C LEU A 73 -1.98 -5.76 -8.23
N ASP A 74 -2.00 -6.72 -9.16
CA ASP A 74 -1.01 -6.82 -10.24
C ASP A 74 -0.97 -5.54 -11.08
N ASN A 75 -2.13 -4.99 -11.44
CA ASN A 75 -2.21 -3.76 -12.23
C ASN A 75 -1.70 -2.54 -11.46
N ILE A 76 -1.99 -2.44 -10.15
CA ILE A 76 -1.41 -1.40 -9.30
C ILE A 76 0.11 -1.54 -9.24
N VAL A 77 0.62 -2.75 -9.03
CA VAL A 77 2.05 -3.01 -8.95
C VAL A 77 2.77 -2.63 -10.25
N ASN A 78 2.20 -3.05 -11.38
CA ASN A 78 2.70 -2.70 -12.71
C ASN A 78 2.73 -1.18 -12.92
N TYR A 79 1.59 -0.54 -12.70
CA TYR A 79 1.39 0.86 -13.05
C TYR A 79 2.14 1.83 -12.13
N HIS A 80 2.14 1.57 -10.82
CA HIS A 80 2.70 2.49 -9.83
C HIS A 80 4.18 2.27 -9.50
N TYR A 81 4.70 1.06 -9.72
CA TYR A 81 6.05 0.70 -9.27
C TYR A 81 6.91 0.10 -10.38
N ARG A 82 6.43 -0.92 -11.12
CA ARG A 82 7.24 -1.62 -12.12
C ARG A 82 7.67 -0.72 -13.28
N ASN A 83 6.80 0.21 -13.70
CA ASN A 83 7.10 1.19 -14.75
C ASN A 83 7.86 2.44 -14.24
N ASN A 84 8.20 2.51 -12.95
CA ASN A 84 8.90 3.65 -12.37
C ASN A 84 10.41 3.53 -12.60
N PRO A 85 11.06 4.50 -13.29
CA PRO A 85 12.50 4.42 -13.60
C PRO A 85 13.44 4.44 -12.39
N ASP A 86 12.96 4.89 -11.22
CA ASP A 86 13.73 4.86 -9.98
C ASP A 86 13.72 3.49 -9.30
N VAL A 87 12.81 2.59 -9.71
CA VAL A 87 12.69 1.22 -9.19
C VAL A 87 13.56 0.28 -10.00
N GLN A 88 14.47 -0.41 -9.31
CA GLN A 88 15.45 -1.33 -9.88
C GLN A 88 14.98 -2.79 -9.84
N ASN A 89 14.28 -3.17 -8.77
CA ASN A 89 13.76 -4.51 -8.56
C ASN A 89 12.44 -4.45 -7.80
N ILE A 90 11.57 -5.42 -8.07
CA ILE A 90 10.27 -5.59 -7.45
C ILE A 90 9.95 -7.08 -7.28
N SER A 91 9.57 -7.48 -6.07
CA SER A 91 8.90 -8.77 -5.82
C SER A 91 7.51 -8.54 -5.26
N MET A 92 6.56 -9.38 -5.62
CA MET A 92 5.21 -9.39 -5.04
C MET A 92 4.91 -10.81 -4.55
N GLU A 93 4.71 -10.93 -3.25
CA GLU A 93 4.33 -12.17 -2.59
C GLU A 93 2.89 -12.08 -2.09
N LEU A 94 2.11 -13.14 -2.30
CA LEU A 94 0.77 -13.24 -1.74
C LEU A 94 0.83 -13.90 -0.36
N VAL A 95 0.21 -13.29 0.64
CA VAL A 95 0.04 -13.91 1.96
C VAL A 95 -1.02 -15.00 1.87
N VAL A 96 -0.60 -16.26 2.02
CA VAL A 96 -1.48 -17.43 1.89
C VAL A 96 -2.06 -17.92 3.22
N ASP A 97 -1.42 -17.58 4.35
CA ASP A 97 -1.87 -17.94 5.69
C ASP A 97 -1.42 -16.91 6.72
N ILE A 98 -2.21 -16.73 7.79
CA ILE A 98 -1.96 -15.75 8.86
C ILE A 98 -2.13 -16.43 10.23
N ALA A 99 -1.02 -16.60 10.95
CA ALA A 99 -0.99 -17.31 12.23
C ALA A 99 -1.88 -16.66 13.33
N LYS A 100 -1.85 -15.33 13.45
CA LYS A 100 -2.57 -14.55 14.47
C LYS A 100 -3.54 -13.56 13.83
N ASP A 101 -4.47 -13.02 14.61
CA ASP A 101 -5.32 -11.93 14.13
C ASP A 101 -4.45 -10.77 13.62
N PHE A 102 -4.77 -10.31 12.42
CA PHE A 102 -4.03 -9.26 11.74
C PHE A 102 -5.01 -8.18 11.33
N ILE A 103 -5.17 -7.19 12.21
CA ILE A 103 -6.20 -6.17 12.12
C ILE A 103 -5.57 -4.88 11.62
N LEU A 104 -5.99 -4.41 10.45
CA LEU A 104 -5.52 -3.16 9.85
C LEU A 104 -6.69 -2.33 9.31
N PRO A 105 -6.56 -0.99 9.29
CA PRO A 105 -7.49 -0.13 8.58
C PRO A 105 -7.46 -0.43 7.08
N ILE A 106 -8.60 -0.27 6.41
CA ILE A 106 -8.70 -0.34 4.95
C ILE A 106 -9.41 0.90 4.43
N ASP A 107 -8.90 1.44 3.31
CA ASP A 107 -9.65 2.37 2.49
C ASP A 107 -10.51 1.59 1.47
N PHE A 108 -11.81 1.44 1.78
CA PHE A 108 -12.76 0.74 0.90
C PHE A 108 -12.95 1.44 -0.46
N ASP A 109 -12.47 2.68 -0.63
CA ASP A 109 -12.45 3.33 -1.93
C ASP A 109 -11.69 2.49 -2.98
N SER A 110 -10.69 1.71 -2.56
CA SER A 110 -9.95 0.76 -3.42
C SER A 110 -10.86 -0.15 -4.24
N GLU A 111 -12.00 -0.56 -3.68
CA GLU A 111 -12.93 -1.46 -4.36
C GLU A 111 -13.74 -0.79 -5.47
N HIS A 112 -13.87 0.54 -5.42
CA HIS A 112 -14.49 1.34 -6.47
C HIS A 112 -13.54 1.64 -7.65
N HIS A 113 -12.26 1.27 -7.55
CA HIS A 113 -11.29 1.39 -8.63
C HIS A 113 -11.13 0.08 -9.41
N ASN A 114 -10.93 0.19 -10.72
CA ASN A 114 -10.62 -0.93 -11.62
C ASN A 114 -9.34 -0.62 -12.40
N PRO A 115 -8.16 -0.73 -11.76
CA PRO A 115 -6.91 -0.36 -12.39
C PRO A 115 -6.57 -1.25 -13.57
N THR A 116 -5.98 -0.67 -14.62
CA THR A 116 -5.32 -1.37 -15.73
C THR A 116 -3.79 -1.20 -15.65
N ALA A 117 -3.03 -2.01 -16.37
CA ALA A 117 -1.57 -1.91 -16.37
C ALA A 117 -1.09 -0.61 -17.07
N GLU A 118 -1.90 -0.10 -18.01
CA GLU A 118 -1.58 1.05 -18.86
C GLU A 118 -2.02 2.37 -18.23
N GLU A 119 -3.21 2.41 -17.61
CA GLU A 119 -3.83 3.64 -17.13
C GLU A 119 -3.94 3.72 -15.60
N GLY A 120 -3.61 2.64 -14.89
CA GLY A 120 -3.90 2.54 -13.46
C GLY A 120 -5.40 2.74 -13.23
N CYS A 121 -5.78 3.48 -12.18
CA CYS A 121 -7.19 3.80 -11.91
C CYS A 121 -7.79 4.91 -12.80
N GLY A 122 -7.18 5.22 -13.96
CA GLY A 122 -7.64 6.28 -14.86
C GLY A 122 -7.63 7.66 -14.20
N GLU A 123 -8.68 8.45 -14.44
CA GLU A 123 -8.86 9.81 -13.90
C GLU A 123 -9.08 9.84 -12.37
N LYS A 124 -9.59 8.74 -11.80
CA LYS A 124 -9.86 8.64 -10.35
C LYS A 124 -8.64 8.29 -9.52
N CYS A 125 -7.48 8.11 -10.16
CA CYS A 125 -6.26 7.70 -9.47
C CYS A 125 -5.78 8.80 -8.50
N LYS A 126 -5.97 8.58 -7.19
CA LYS A 126 -5.56 9.51 -6.13
C LYS A 126 -4.07 9.89 -6.19
N VAL A 127 -3.20 8.97 -6.60
CA VAL A 127 -1.77 9.23 -6.80
C VAL A 127 -1.53 10.23 -7.94
N LYS A 128 -2.20 10.06 -9.08
CA LYS A 128 -2.08 11.02 -10.21
C LYS A 128 -2.58 12.39 -9.81
N ILE A 129 -3.76 12.45 -9.20
CA ILE A 129 -4.36 13.69 -8.72
C ILE A 129 -3.43 14.40 -7.73
N ALA A 130 -2.75 13.65 -6.85
CA ALA A 130 -1.78 14.22 -5.92
C ALA A 130 -0.55 14.81 -6.65
N ARG A 131 -0.03 14.15 -7.70
CA ARG A 131 1.06 14.67 -8.54
C ARG A 131 0.65 15.93 -9.30
N GLU A 132 -0.52 15.92 -9.92
CA GLU A 132 -1.06 17.08 -10.67
C GLU A 132 -1.25 18.31 -9.78
N LYS A 133 -1.61 18.08 -8.51
CA LYS A 133 -1.73 19.12 -7.48
C LYS A 133 -0.38 19.53 -6.85
N GLY A 134 0.73 18.91 -7.26
CA GLY A 134 2.07 19.18 -6.71
C GLY A 134 2.26 18.74 -5.26
N LEU A 135 1.43 17.82 -4.75
CA LEU A 135 1.54 17.30 -3.38
C LEU A 135 2.67 16.27 -3.25
N ILE A 136 3.02 15.61 -4.34
CA ILE A 136 4.10 14.62 -4.44
C ILE A 136 4.84 14.78 -5.77
N GLN A 137 6.13 14.42 -5.82
CA GLN A 137 7.03 14.55 -6.97
C GLN A 137 7.30 13.23 -7.70
#